data_AF-A0A963RW08-F1
#
_entry.id   AF-A0A963RW08-F1
#
_cell.length_a   1.000
_cell.length_b   1.000
_cell.length_c   1.000
_cell.angle_alpha   90.00
_cell.angle_beta   90.00
_cell.angle_gamma   90.00
#
_symmetry.space_group_name_H-M   'P 1'
#
loop_
_entity.id
_entity.type
_entity.pdbx_description
1 polymer ?
#
loop_
_entity_poly.entity_id
_entity_poly.type
_entity_poly.pdbx_seq_one_letter_code
_entity_poly.pdbx_strand_id
1 'polypeptide(L)'
;MTRKRQNHRAVRFAVCSALAAVLVTGCAGSNHMAKAGKYSSQANVSASQKKLDRVVEKAERAVERNPNDAGSRISLADAYLQAGRFDSAAATYNDAIALGDSSPRTSLSLALANIGSGHDREAVAILDDAGDSLPAGDLGLALALAGETSRGVAILSDALRNGEDTPKLRQNLAYAYALDGRWREARVMAAQDVPADQLDARISSWAVQGKPEDYQKRVAGLLGAPVRSDSGQPASIALNGAPAPAWSNSAAAEPVGELPPLEQPAPASYSYSSPVESPPVAQAPVETARVSSVNFADAFSEPAADESEFVSRPVVQPAPARRVAGDQPADRPKAHFAADKSPKDCTHLVQLGSFSSESNAKRAWKIFQARNPELRNYELQITPAVVRGKNYWRVAAAGFDKRAAIGLCSSVKSRGGGCFAYSADRQLPGTLPAKGSAGPMMARR
;
A
#
# COMPACT_ATOMS: atom_id res chain seq x y z
N MET A 1 -56.03 28.07 61.10
CA MET A 1 -55.31 26.92 61.70
C MET A 1 -55.94 25.63 61.19
N THR A 2 -55.33 24.97 60.21
CA THR A 2 -55.51 23.52 59.92
C THR A 2 -54.44 23.08 58.92
N ARG A 3 -53.60 22.13 59.35
CA ARG A 3 -52.49 21.50 58.60
C ARG A 3 -53.02 20.72 57.39
N LYS A 4 -52.41 20.90 56.22
CA LYS A 4 -52.53 19.95 55.09
C LYS A 4 -51.20 19.22 54.90
N ARG A 5 -51.28 17.89 55.03
CA ARG A 5 -50.19 16.91 54.91
C ARG A 5 -49.61 16.89 53.49
N GLN A 6 -48.30 16.93 53.36
CA GLN A 6 -47.59 16.45 52.18
C GLN A 6 -46.68 15.29 52.60
N ASN A 7 -46.80 14.18 51.87
CA ASN A 7 -46.16 12.90 52.14
C ASN A 7 -44.65 12.96 51.82
N HIS A 8 -43.84 12.75 52.85
CA HIS A 8 -42.43 12.39 52.74
C HIS A 8 -42.28 10.86 52.81
N ARG A 9 -41.95 10.23 51.69
CA ARG A 9 -41.31 8.89 51.58
C ARG A 9 -40.50 8.94 50.28
N ALA A 10 -39.21 8.66 50.19
CA ALA A 10 -38.26 8.09 51.12
C ALA A 10 -36.86 8.58 50.71
N VAL A 11 -35.98 8.75 51.70
CA VAL A 11 -34.57 9.07 51.53
C VAL A 11 -33.77 7.98 52.25
N ARG A 12 -32.70 7.52 51.58
CA ARG A 12 -31.52 6.75 52.07
C ARG A 12 -31.68 5.25 52.37
N PHE A 13 -31.01 4.45 51.54
CA PHE A 13 -29.88 3.62 52.01
C PHE A 13 -28.76 3.63 50.97
N ALA A 14 -27.55 3.47 51.47
CA ALA A 14 -26.28 3.77 50.84
C ALA A 14 -25.49 2.47 50.56
N VAL A 15 -24.65 2.53 49.52
CA VAL A 15 -23.29 1.93 49.42
C VAL A 15 -23.14 0.46 48.98
N CYS A 16 -22.17 0.30 48.04
CA CYS A 16 -21.38 -0.88 47.67
C CYS A 16 -21.97 -1.95 46.72
N SER A 17 -21.64 -1.85 45.42
CA SER A 17 -20.55 -2.64 44.78
C SER A 17 -20.80 -2.96 43.30
N ALA A 18 -19.73 -2.80 42.51
CA ALA A 18 -19.34 -3.59 41.34
C ALA A 18 -19.98 -3.33 39.95
N LEU A 19 -19.12 -2.79 39.08
CA LEU A 19 -18.86 -3.23 37.69
C LEU A 19 -20.02 -3.21 36.67
N ALA A 20 -20.00 -2.20 35.79
CA ALA A 20 -19.87 -2.39 34.33
C ALA A 20 -19.76 -1.03 33.61
N ALA A 21 -18.54 -0.50 33.52
CA ALA A 21 -18.18 0.47 32.50
C ALA A 21 -17.28 -0.26 31.48
N VAL A 22 -17.87 -0.81 30.42
CA VAL A 22 -17.14 -1.30 29.23
C VAL A 22 -17.93 -0.94 27.96
N LEU A 23 -17.49 0.15 27.35
CA LEU A 23 -17.25 0.35 25.92
C LEU A 23 -18.22 -0.29 24.92
N VAL A 24 -19.22 0.48 24.48
CA VAL A 24 -19.72 0.39 23.10
C VAL A 24 -19.17 1.58 22.33
N THR A 25 -17.97 1.40 21.77
CA THR A 25 -17.45 2.19 20.65
C THR A 25 -17.13 1.23 19.53
N GLY A 26 -18.18 0.80 18.84
CA GLY A 26 -18.07 0.07 17.59
C GLY A 26 -17.86 1.03 16.42
N CYS A 27 -17.13 0.53 15.43
CA CYS A 27 -17.01 1.00 14.04
C CYS A 27 -16.01 2.14 13.76
N ALA A 28 -14.81 1.74 13.35
CA ALA A 28 -14.15 2.29 12.16
C ALA A 28 -13.23 1.23 11.55
N GLY A 29 -13.72 0.57 10.50
CA GLY A 29 -12.86 -0.21 9.61
C GLY A 29 -11.99 0.76 8.82
N SER A 30 -10.68 0.60 8.93
CA SER A 30 -9.67 1.40 8.24
C SER A 30 -9.71 1.11 6.74
N ASN A 31 -10.55 1.82 6.00
CA ASN A 31 -10.31 2.05 4.58
C ASN A 31 -9.09 2.98 4.49
N HIS A 32 -7.90 2.42 4.24
CA HIS A 32 -6.70 3.20 3.89
C HIS A 32 -6.86 3.77 2.48
N MET A 33 -7.77 4.73 2.34
CA MET A 33 -7.70 5.75 1.31
C MET A 33 -6.86 6.87 1.90
N ALA A 34 -5.68 7.10 1.33
CA ALA A 34 -4.91 8.31 1.59
C ALA A 34 -5.77 9.51 1.16
N LYS A 35 -6.55 10.06 2.09
CA LYS A 35 -7.17 11.37 1.93
C LYS A 35 -6.05 12.38 1.79
N ALA A 36 -5.93 12.94 0.59
CA ALA A 36 -5.20 14.18 0.39
C ALA A 36 -5.83 15.26 1.28
N GLY A 37 -5.02 15.92 2.11
CA GLY A 37 -5.35 17.17 2.77
C GLY A 37 -6.19 17.07 4.06
N LYS A 38 -5.51 16.92 5.19
CA LYS A 38 -5.72 17.74 6.40
C LYS A 38 -4.52 17.54 7.31
N TYR A 39 -3.69 18.58 7.45
CA TYR A 39 -2.63 18.65 8.44
C TYR A 39 -3.23 18.32 9.81
N SER A 40 -2.84 17.17 10.37
CA SER A 40 -3.22 16.77 11.72
C SER A 40 -2.63 17.80 12.69
N SER A 41 -3.47 18.37 13.55
CA SER A 41 -3.02 19.17 14.68
C SER A 41 -1.97 18.40 15.49
N GLN A 42 -0.92 19.09 15.94
CA GLN A 42 0.23 18.50 16.65
C GLN A 42 -0.18 17.61 17.84
N ALA A 43 -1.32 17.89 18.48
CA ALA A 43 -1.88 17.07 19.56
C ALA A 43 -2.34 15.66 19.11
N ASN A 44 -2.83 15.51 17.88
CA ASN A 44 -3.21 14.20 17.32
C ASN A 44 -1.97 13.41 16.86
N VAL A 45 -0.90 14.10 16.46
CA VAL A 45 0.40 13.51 16.12
C VAL A 45 1.07 12.95 17.38
N SER A 46 1.10 13.71 18.49
CA SER A 46 1.71 13.23 19.73
C SER A 46 0.95 12.07 20.38
N ALA A 47 -0.38 12.08 20.35
CA ALA A 47 -1.20 10.99 20.87
C ALA A 47 -1.03 9.69 20.05
N SER A 48 -0.92 9.80 18.73
CA SER A 48 -0.68 8.64 17.85
C SER A 48 0.74 8.10 18.00
N GLN A 49 1.75 8.96 18.10
CA GLN A 49 3.13 8.57 18.43
C GLN A 49 3.21 7.80 19.75
N LYS A 50 2.61 8.33 20.83
CA LYS A 50 2.56 7.64 22.14
C LYS A 50 1.83 6.30 22.07
N LYS A 51 0.88 6.13 21.14
CA LYS A 51 0.24 4.82 20.92
C LYS A 51 1.20 3.86 20.22
N LEU A 52 1.90 4.30 19.18
CA LEU A 52 2.89 3.49 18.46
C LEU A 52 4.05 3.07 19.36
N ASP A 53 4.57 3.98 20.19
CA ASP A 53 5.64 3.67 21.15
C ASP A 53 5.22 2.56 22.13
N ARG A 54 3.96 2.57 22.60
CA ARG A 54 3.44 1.48 23.44
C ARG A 54 3.28 0.15 22.70
N VAL A 55 2.99 0.18 21.39
CA VAL A 55 2.95 -1.05 20.56
C VAL A 55 4.36 -1.63 20.44
N VAL A 56 5.34 -0.77 20.14
CA VAL A 56 6.76 -1.13 20.09
C VAL A 56 7.20 -1.74 21.40
N GLU A 57 7.01 -1.06 22.53
CA GLU A 57 7.40 -1.55 23.86
C GLU A 57 6.77 -2.92 24.20
N LYS A 58 5.50 -3.14 23.82
CA LYS A 58 4.84 -4.43 24.04
C LYS A 58 5.46 -5.54 23.18
N ALA A 59 5.82 -5.23 21.94
CA ALA A 59 6.45 -6.17 21.02
C ALA A 59 7.90 -6.48 21.43
N GLU A 60 8.65 -5.48 21.90
CA GLU A 60 10.01 -5.62 22.45
C GLU A 60 10.00 -6.63 23.60
N ARG A 61 9.12 -6.43 24.59
CA ARG A 61 8.94 -7.39 25.70
C ARG A 61 8.52 -8.78 25.25
N ALA A 62 7.84 -8.92 24.10
CA ALA A 62 7.47 -10.24 23.58
C ALA A 62 8.68 -10.99 23.04
N VAL A 63 9.56 -10.28 22.32
CA VAL A 63 10.85 -10.83 21.85
C VAL A 63 11.77 -11.13 23.03
N GLU A 64 11.82 -10.29 24.07
CA GLU A 64 12.62 -10.58 25.27
C GLU A 64 12.20 -11.87 25.99
N ARG A 65 10.90 -12.20 25.97
CA ARG A 65 10.41 -13.47 26.54
C ARG A 65 10.76 -14.67 25.68
N ASN A 66 10.73 -14.53 24.35
CA ASN A 66 11.01 -15.59 23.39
C ASN A 66 11.95 -15.08 22.27
N PRO A 67 13.28 -14.99 22.51
CA PRO A 67 14.20 -14.34 21.58
C PRO A 67 14.36 -15.03 20.22
N ASN A 68 14.08 -16.35 20.17
CA ASN A 68 14.26 -17.23 19.02
C ASN A 68 12.95 -17.55 18.28
N ASP A 69 11.86 -16.82 18.56
CA ASP A 69 10.60 -16.97 17.84
C ASP A 69 10.54 -15.98 16.67
N ALA A 70 10.59 -16.50 15.43
CA ALA A 70 10.50 -15.70 14.21
C ALA A 70 9.19 -14.88 14.15
N GLY A 71 8.06 -15.44 14.64
CA GLY A 71 6.78 -14.73 14.64
C GLY A 71 6.76 -13.50 15.54
N SER A 72 7.39 -13.60 16.72
CA SER A 72 7.58 -12.46 17.63
C SER A 72 8.52 -11.41 17.03
N ARG A 73 9.59 -11.81 16.33
CA ARG A 73 10.47 -10.88 15.59
C ARG A 73 9.72 -10.14 14.49
N ILE A 74 8.94 -10.83 13.66
CA ILE A 74 8.10 -10.20 12.63
C ILE A 74 7.14 -9.19 13.26
N SER A 75 6.50 -9.55 14.38
CA SER A 75 5.57 -8.65 15.08
C SER A 75 6.26 -7.38 15.60
N LEU A 76 7.50 -7.50 16.08
CA LEU A 76 8.32 -6.35 16.49
C LEU A 76 8.76 -5.51 15.28
N ALA A 77 9.20 -6.14 14.21
CA ALA A 77 9.59 -5.46 12.97
C ALA A 77 8.40 -4.70 12.35
N ASP A 78 7.21 -5.30 12.31
CA ASP A 78 5.96 -4.65 11.88
C ASP A 78 5.62 -3.44 12.78
N ALA A 79 5.89 -3.53 14.09
CA ALA A 79 5.67 -2.43 15.03
C ALA A 79 6.67 -1.29 14.79
N TYR A 80 7.95 -1.59 14.55
CA TYR A 80 8.96 -0.60 14.19
C TYR A 80 8.63 0.09 12.86
N LEU A 81 8.21 -0.69 11.86
CA LEU A 81 7.82 -0.18 10.55
C LEU A 81 6.65 0.81 10.64
N GLN A 82 5.61 0.47 11.41
CA GLN A 82 4.47 1.36 11.69
C GLN A 82 4.85 2.59 12.51
N ALA A 83 5.87 2.47 13.37
CA ALA A 83 6.41 3.57 14.15
C ALA A 83 7.35 4.49 13.35
N GLY A 84 7.66 4.16 12.09
CA GLY A 84 8.59 4.91 11.24
C GLY A 84 10.07 4.70 11.62
N ARG A 85 10.36 3.62 12.37
CA ARG A 85 11.70 3.21 12.80
C ARG A 85 12.25 2.19 11.81
N PHE A 86 12.70 2.69 10.66
CA PHE A 86 13.00 1.85 9.49
C PHE A 86 14.26 1.00 9.66
N ASP A 87 15.33 1.52 10.26
CA ASP A 87 16.57 0.76 10.51
C ASP A 87 16.34 -0.38 11.51
N SER A 88 15.61 -0.10 12.59
CA SER A 88 15.22 -1.10 13.57
C SER A 88 14.34 -2.17 12.94
N ALA A 89 13.37 -1.77 12.11
CA ALA A 89 12.51 -2.71 11.39
C ALA A 89 13.33 -3.62 10.47
N ALA A 90 14.26 -3.07 9.69
CA ALA A 90 15.09 -3.83 8.76
C ALA A 90 15.94 -4.88 9.49
N ALA A 91 16.63 -4.47 10.55
CA ALA A 91 17.43 -5.38 11.36
C ALA A 91 16.57 -6.48 12.02
N THR A 92 15.41 -6.16 12.58
CA THR A 92 14.52 -7.17 13.19
C THR A 92 13.91 -8.13 12.15
N TYR A 93 13.62 -7.66 10.93
CA TYR A 93 13.19 -8.55 9.84
C TYR A 93 14.29 -9.51 9.41
N ASN A 94 15.54 -9.04 9.34
CA ASN A 94 16.70 -9.90 9.08
C ASN A 94 16.84 -10.98 10.16
N ASP A 95 16.63 -10.65 11.44
CA ASP A 95 16.60 -11.65 12.52
C ASP A 95 15.51 -12.70 12.30
N ALA A 96 14.31 -12.29 11.88
CA ALA A 96 13.21 -13.21 11.59
C ALA A 96 13.55 -14.18 10.45
N ILE A 97 14.19 -13.68 9.40
CA ILE A 97 14.67 -14.51 8.27
C ILE A 97 15.76 -15.48 8.74
N ALA A 98 16.71 -15.02 9.57
CA ALA A 98 17.74 -15.87 10.15
C ALA A 98 17.17 -16.99 11.05
N LEU A 99 16.02 -16.74 11.68
CA LEU A 99 15.26 -17.74 12.45
C LEU A 99 14.37 -18.64 11.57
N GLY A 100 14.39 -18.46 10.24
CA GLY A 100 13.75 -19.34 9.28
C GLY A 100 12.46 -18.81 8.64
N ASP A 101 12.08 -17.55 8.83
CA ASP A 101 10.98 -16.98 8.05
C ASP A 101 11.39 -16.78 6.59
N SER A 102 10.62 -17.34 5.67
CA SER A 102 10.84 -17.22 4.23
C SER A 102 9.60 -16.66 3.53
N SER A 103 8.79 -15.87 4.24
CA SER A 103 7.52 -15.41 3.70
C SER A 103 7.73 -14.22 2.75
N PRO A 104 7.07 -14.19 1.58
CA PRO A 104 7.19 -13.05 0.66
C PRO A 104 6.77 -11.72 1.29
N ARG A 105 5.84 -11.78 2.27
CA ARG A 105 5.42 -10.61 3.03
C ARG A 105 6.57 -10.02 3.83
N THR A 106 7.38 -10.85 4.49
CA THR A 106 8.56 -10.40 5.24
C THR A 106 9.58 -9.78 4.31
N SER A 107 9.88 -10.39 3.15
CA SER A 107 10.80 -9.81 2.16
C SER A 107 10.31 -8.45 1.66
N LEU A 108 9.00 -8.30 1.37
CA LEU A 108 8.43 -7.01 0.98
C LEU A 108 8.54 -5.97 2.10
N SER A 109 8.21 -6.33 3.34
CA SER A 109 8.31 -5.40 4.47
C SER A 109 9.75 -5.01 4.78
N LEU A 110 10.71 -5.93 4.64
CA LEU A 110 12.14 -5.68 4.76
C LEU A 110 12.64 -4.74 3.67
N ALA A 111 12.20 -4.94 2.41
CA ALA A 111 12.53 -4.04 1.32
C ALA A 111 11.98 -2.62 1.58
N LEU A 112 10.73 -2.50 2.04
CA LEU A 112 10.15 -1.20 2.41
C LEU A 112 10.88 -0.54 3.59
N ALA A 113 11.32 -1.30 4.58
CA ALA A 113 12.15 -0.80 5.66
C ALA A 113 13.48 -0.25 5.11
N ASN A 114 14.17 -1.00 4.27
CA ASN A 114 15.42 -0.57 3.64
C ASN A 114 15.25 0.70 2.78
N ILE A 115 14.18 0.79 1.97
CA ILE A 115 13.86 2.03 1.22
C ILE A 115 13.59 3.19 2.18
N GLY A 116 12.86 2.95 3.27
CA GLY A 116 12.57 3.97 4.28
C GLY A 116 13.81 4.49 5.00
N SER A 117 14.87 3.68 5.05
CA SER A 117 16.20 4.04 5.56
C SER A 117 17.16 4.59 4.50
N GLY A 118 16.81 4.51 3.20
CA GLY A 118 17.67 4.94 2.09
C GLY A 118 18.66 3.88 1.59
N HIS A 119 18.51 2.64 2.03
CA HIS A 119 19.30 1.48 1.60
C HIS A 119 18.72 0.85 0.32
N ASP A 120 18.54 1.67 -0.73
CA ASP A 120 17.83 1.29 -1.95
C ASP A 120 18.44 0.07 -2.66
N ARG A 121 19.77 -0.04 -2.70
CA ARG A 121 20.46 -1.19 -3.32
C ARG A 121 20.16 -2.50 -2.62
N GLU A 122 20.11 -2.49 -1.29
CA GLU A 122 19.76 -3.67 -0.50
C GLU A 122 18.30 -4.05 -0.71
N ALA A 123 17.40 -3.05 -0.73
CA ALA A 123 16.00 -3.26 -1.03
C ALA A 123 15.79 -3.91 -2.41
N VAL A 124 16.49 -3.46 -3.45
CA VAL A 124 16.42 -4.07 -4.79
C VAL A 124 16.89 -5.52 -4.77
N ALA A 125 18.00 -5.83 -4.07
CA ALA A 125 18.48 -7.21 -3.96
C ALA A 125 17.44 -8.14 -3.29
N ILE A 126 16.79 -7.66 -2.21
CA ILE A 126 15.72 -8.39 -1.54
C ILE A 126 14.51 -8.60 -2.46
N LEU A 127 14.14 -7.59 -3.25
CA LEU A 127 13.02 -7.67 -4.20
C LEU A 127 13.32 -8.60 -5.37
N ASP A 128 14.56 -8.62 -5.85
CA ASP A 128 15.00 -9.50 -6.93
C ASP A 128 15.06 -10.98 -6.47
N ASP A 129 15.47 -11.24 -5.22
CA ASP A 129 15.39 -12.59 -4.62
C ASP A 129 13.94 -13.05 -4.42
N ALA A 130 13.07 -12.17 -3.92
CA ALA A 130 11.66 -12.48 -3.74
C ALA A 130 10.92 -12.70 -5.07
N GLY A 131 11.24 -11.91 -6.11
CA GLY A 131 10.79 -12.08 -7.49
C GLY A 131 9.30 -12.40 -7.64
N ASP A 132 9.00 -13.49 -8.36
CA ASP A 132 7.65 -13.95 -8.68
C ASP A 132 6.82 -14.41 -7.46
N SER A 133 7.42 -14.55 -6.28
CA SER A 133 6.67 -14.84 -5.06
C SER A 133 5.84 -13.64 -4.58
N LEU A 134 6.19 -12.43 -5.02
CA LEU A 134 5.44 -11.21 -4.77
C LEU A 134 4.38 -10.97 -5.85
N PRO A 135 3.20 -10.44 -5.49
CA PRO A 135 2.27 -9.91 -6.47
C PRO A 135 2.94 -8.82 -7.32
N ALA A 136 2.77 -8.84 -8.63
CA ALA A 136 3.39 -7.88 -9.55
C ALA A 136 3.09 -6.42 -9.18
N GLY A 137 1.88 -6.15 -8.68
CA GLY A 137 1.48 -4.84 -8.18
C GLY A 137 2.27 -4.32 -6.97
N ASP A 138 2.73 -5.24 -6.12
CA ASP A 138 3.53 -4.90 -4.93
C ASP A 138 5.02 -4.84 -5.29
N LEU A 139 5.53 -5.81 -6.07
CA LEU A 139 6.91 -5.83 -6.58
C LEU A 139 7.22 -4.57 -7.41
N GLY A 140 6.39 -4.25 -8.39
CA GLY A 140 6.63 -3.11 -9.27
C GLY A 140 6.56 -1.76 -8.55
N LEU A 141 5.68 -1.61 -7.54
CA LEU A 141 5.65 -0.42 -6.70
C LEU A 141 6.90 -0.32 -5.81
N ALA A 142 7.31 -1.43 -5.18
CA ALA A 142 8.49 -1.44 -4.31
C ALA A 142 9.78 -1.14 -5.09
N LEU A 143 9.94 -1.69 -6.29
CA LEU A 143 11.06 -1.36 -7.18
C LEU A 143 11.06 0.13 -7.56
N ALA A 144 9.90 0.69 -7.90
CA ALA A 144 9.81 2.12 -8.22
C ALA A 144 10.18 3.01 -7.02
N LEU A 145 9.81 2.59 -5.80
CA LEU A 145 10.16 3.31 -4.57
C LEU A 145 11.67 3.22 -4.25
N ALA A 146 12.32 2.10 -4.58
CA ALA A 146 13.75 1.88 -4.42
C ALA A 146 14.61 2.55 -5.53
N GLY A 147 14.02 3.41 -6.36
CA GLY A 147 14.72 4.13 -7.43
C GLY A 147 14.77 3.40 -8.76
N GLU A 148 14.36 2.14 -8.83
CA GLU A 148 14.22 1.36 -10.08
C GLU A 148 12.89 1.67 -10.79
N THR A 149 12.63 2.96 -11.02
CA THR A 149 11.35 3.50 -11.49
C THR A 149 10.91 2.91 -12.82
N SER A 150 11.84 2.80 -13.78
CA SER A 150 11.56 2.24 -15.10
C SER A 150 11.23 0.73 -15.05
N ARG A 151 11.94 -0.05 -14.23
CA ARG A 151 11.63 -1.48 -14.00
C ARG A 151 10.26 -1.65 -13.33
N GLY A 152 9.98 -0.84 -12.31
CA GLY A 152 8.70 -0.83 -11.61
C GLY A 152 7.53 -0.51 -12.55
N VAL A 153 7.67 0.52 -13.39
CA VAL A 153 6.69 0.87 -14.43
C VAL A 153 6.46 -0.27 -15.41
N ALA A 154 7.52 -0.97 -15.85
CA ALA A 154 7.40 -2.09 -16.78
C ALA A 154 6.58 -3.24 -16.18
N ILE A 155 6.89 -3.67 -14.95
CA ILE A 155 6.19 -4.74 -14.23
C ILE A 155 4.71 -4.38 -14.03
N LEU A 156 4.43 -3.15 -13.58
CA LEU A 156 3.06 -2.69 -13.35
C LEU A 156 2.25 -2.59 -14.66
N SER A 157 2.90 -2.14 -15.74
CA SER A 157 2.30 -2.06 -17.07
C SER A 157 2.01 -3.44 -17.65
N ASP A 158 2.88 -4.41 -17.41
CA ASP A 158 2.68 -5.81 -17.82
C ASP A 158 1.54 -6.46 -17.03
N ALA A 159 1.49 -6.27 -15.72
CA ALA A 159 0.39 -6.74 -14.88
C ALA A 159 -0.96 -6.19 -15.38
N LEU A 160 -1.02 -4.89 -15.70
CA LEU A 160 -2.23 -4.25 -16.23
C LEU A 160 -2.63 -4.83 -17.59
N ARG A 161 -1.67 -5.00 -18.52
CA ARG A 161 -1.90 -5.62 -19.83
C ARG A 161 -2.35 -7.08 -19.73
N ASN A 162 -1.90 -7.80 -18.71
CA ASN A 162 -2.27 -9.18 -18.45
C ASN A 162 -3.63 -9.35 -17.75
N GLY A 163 -4.36 -8.25 -17.52
CA GLY A 163 -5.74 -8.27 -17.04
C GLY A 163 -5.90 -8.01 -15.54
N GLU A 164 -4.84 -7.63 -14.82
CA GLU A 164 -4.92 -7.20 -13.42
C GLU A 164 -5.43 -5.75 -13.30
N ASP A 165 -6.52 -5.42 -13.98
CA ASP A 165 -7.08 -4.06 -14.02
C ASP A 165 -7.87 -3.73 -12.74
N THR A 166 -7.12 -3.36 -11.70
CA THR A 166 -7.68 -2.94 -10.42
C THR A 166 -7.34 -1.48 -10.13
N PRO A 167 -8.21 -0.74 -9.40
CA PRO A 167 -7.88 0.62 -8.96
C PRO A 167 -6.55 0.70 -8.22
N LYS A 168 -6.22 -0.31 -7.39
CA LYS A 168 -4.92 -0.37 -6.69
C LYS A 168 -3.77 -0.42 -7.70
N LEU A 169 -3.81 -1.32 -8.68
CA LEU A 169 -2.73 -1.44 -9.67
C LEU A 169 -2.59 -0.16 -10.52
N ARG A 170 -3.70 0.42 -10.96
CA ARG A 170 -3.68 1.68 -11.72
C ARG A 170 -3.10 2.83 -10.91
N GLN A 171 -3.47 2.96 -9.64
CA GLN A 171 -2.89 3.97 -8.75
C GLN A 171 -1.40 3.72 -8.47
N ASN A 172 -0.98 2.46 -8.30
CA ASN A 172 0.43 2.11 -8.17
C ASN A 172 1.21 2.49 -9.45
N LEU A 173 0.67 2.18 -10.63
CA LEU A 173 1.27 2.53 -11.92
C LEU A 173 1.32 4.05 -12.14
N ALA A 174 0.25 4.77 -11.80
CA ALA A 174 0.22 6.23 -11.85
C ALA A 174 1.31 6.85 -10.96
N TYR A 175 1.49 6.31 -9.75
CA TYR A 175 2.52 6.78 -8.84
C TYR A 175 3.93 6.40 -9.32
N ALA A 176 4.13 5.19 -9.86
CA ALA A 176 5.39 4.80 -10.46
C ALA A 176 5.77 5.69 -11.66
N TYR A 177 4.81 6.07 -12.51
CA TYR A 177 5.04 7.07 -13.56
C TYR A 177 5.47 8.43 -12.99
N ALA A 178 4.88 8.85 -11.87
CA ALA A 178 5.26 10.11 -11.23
C ALA A 178 6.70 10.06 -10.71
N LEU A 179 7.11 8.95 -10.08
CA LEU A 179 8.49 8.73 -9.62
C LEU A 179 9.49 8.68 -10.79
N ASP A 180 9.08 8.11 -11.93
CA ASP A 180 9.86 8.06 -13.17
C ASP A 180 9.93 9.41 -13.92
N GLY A 181 9.24 10.45 -13.43
CA GLY A 181 9.17 11.77 -14.08
C GLY A 181 8.20 11.84 -15.27
N ARG A 182 7.41 10.79 -15.53
CA ARG A 182 6.43 10.69 -16.61
C ARG A 182 5.08 11.27 -16.19
N TRP A 183 5.08 12.58 -15.91
CA TRP A 183 3.94 13.31 -15.31
C TRP A 183 2.65 13.23 -16.12
N ARG A 184 2.75 13.23 -17.45
CA ARG A 184 1.58 13.15 -18.33
C ARG A 184 0.90 11.79 -18.19
N GLU A 185 1.66 10.71 -18.25
CA GLU A 185 1.17 9.34 -18.03
C GLU A 185 0.65 9.14 -16.62
N ALA A 186 1.34 9.67 -15.61
CA ALA A 186 0.89 9.66 -14.22
C ALA A 186 -0.49 10.28 -14.07
N ARG A 187 -0.70 11.47 -14.66
CA ARG A 187 -1.98 12.19 -14.62
C ARG A 187 -3.11 11.42 -15.32
N VAL A 188 -2.84 10.90 -16.52
CA VAL A 188 -3.84 10.12 -17.28
C VAL A 188 -4.24 8.85 -16.54
N MET A 189 -3.27 8.14 -15.96
CA MET A 189 -3.54 6.92 -15.21
C MET A 189 -4.27 7.22 -13.89
N ALA A 190 -3.85 8.25 -13.15
CA ALA A 190 -4.49 8.65 -11.90
C ALA A 190 -5.96 9.10 -12.11
N ALA A 191 -6.25 9.79 -13.22
CA ALA A 191 -7.59 10.28 -13.56
C ALA A 191 -8.64 9.16 -13.74
N GLN A 192 -8.22 7.90 -13.88
CA GLN A 192 -9.15 6.77 -13.96
C GLN A 192 -9.86 6.49 -12.63
N ASP A 193 -9.23 6.83 -11.49
CA ASP A 193 -9.79 6.57 -10.16
C ASP A 193 -9.90 7.83 -9.28
N VAL A 194 -9.29 8.95 -9.69
CA VAL A 194 -9.26 10.20 -8.94
C VAL A 194 -10.17 11.24 -9.61
N PRO A 195 -11.15 11.82 -8.89
CA PRO A 195 -11.97 12.91 -9.39
C PRO A 195 -11.16 14.09 -9.91
N ALA A 196 -11.65 14.76 -10.97
CA ALA A 196 -10.92 15.83 -11.65
C ALA A 196 -10.57 17.01 -10.71
N ASP A 197 -11.42 17.32 -9.73
CA ASP A 197 -11.21 18.36 -8.71
C ASP A 197 -10.09 18.03 -7.72
N GLN A 198 -9.71 16.74 -7.61
CA GLN A 198 -8.66 16.27 -6.69
C GLN A 198 -7.35 15.88 -7.41
N LEU A 199 -7.40 15.75 -8.73
CA LEU A 199 -6.29 15.23 -9.53
C LEU A 199 -5.06 16.13 -9.45
N ASP A 200 -5.22 17.45 -9.59
CA ASP A 200 -4.10 18.39 -9.53
C ASP A 200 -3.40 18.38 -8.16
N ALA A 201 -4.17 18.35 -7.08
CA ALA A 201 -3.65 18.24 -5.73
C ALA A 201 -2.90 16.92 -5.51
N ARG A 202 -3.42 15.82 -6.05
CA ARG A 202 -2.78 14.50 -6.00
C ARG A 202 -1.44 14.51 -6.73
N ILE A 203 -1.40 14.96 -7.98
CA ILE A 203 -0.17 15.00 -8.79
C ILE A 203 0.86 15.93 -8.15
N SER A 204 0.43 17.11 -7.68
CA SER A 204 1.31 18.04 -6.96
C SER A 204 1.90 17.42 -5.69
N SER A 205 1.10 16.64 -4.94
CA SER A 205 1.59 15.95 -3.74
C SER A 205 2.66 14.90 -4.04
N TRP A 206 2.55 14.19 -5.18
CA TRP A 206 3.56 13.24 -5.65
C TRP A 206 4.82 13.94 -6.13
N ALA A 207 4.70 15.08 -6.81
CA ALA A 207 5.86 15.88 -7.23
C ALA A 207 6.71 16.36 -6.05
N VAL A 208 6.07 16.77 -4.95
CA VAL A 208 6.80 17.18 -3.73
C VAL A 208 7.53 15.99 -3.09
N GLN A 209 6.94 14.81 -3.11
CA GLN A 209 7.49 13.61 -2.45
C GLN A 209 8.43 12.79 -3.36
N GLY A 210 8.45 13.05 -4.66
CA GLY A 210 9.21 12.28 -5.66
C GLY A 210 10.72 12.55 -5.67
N LYS A 211 11.21 13.52 -4.88
CA LYS A 211 12.64 13.83 -4.78
C LYS A 211 13.42 12.67 -4.18
N PRO A 212 14.54 12.18 -4.74
CA PRO A 212 15.27 11.02 -4.23
C PRO A 212 15.51 11.03 -2.72
N GLU A 213 15.91 12.18 -2.17
CA GLU A 213 16.19 12.41 -0.75
C GLU A 213 14.98 12.28 0.20
N ASP A 214 13.76 12.34 -0.31
CA ASP A 214 12.53 12.22 0.49
C ASP A 214 12.06 10.76 0.66
N TYR A 215 12.97 9.78 0.54
CA TYR A 215 12.68 8.33 0.66
C TYR A 215 11.92 7.99 1.93
N GLN A 216 12.37 8.52 3.07
CA GLN A 216 11.75 8.28 4.36
C GLN A 216 10.31 8.81 4.39
N LYS A 217 10.08 10.01 3.83
CA LYS A 217 8.75 10.62 3.77
C LYS A 217 7.82 9.85 2.81
N ARG A 218 8.33 9.39 1.67
CA ARG A 218 7.56 8.56 0.72
C ARG A 218 7.06 7.28 1.38
N VAL A 219 7.97 6.52 1.98
CA VAL A 219 7.61 5.24 2.61
C VAL A 219 6.70 5.47 3.82
N ALA A 220 7.01 6.44 4.67
CA ALA A 220 6.16 6.78 5.81
C ALA A 220 4.75 7.20 5.38
N GLY A 221 4.63 8.04 4.34
CA GLY A 221 3.36 8.48 3.77
C GLY A 221 2.53 7.33 3.18
N LEU A 222 3.17 6.37 2.52
CA LEU A 222 2.52 5.16 2.00
C LEU A 222 1.99 4.27 3.13
N LEU A 223 2.77 4.11 4.20
CA LEU A 223 2.44 3.25 5.34
C LEU A 223 1.54 3.92 6.38
N GLY A 224 1.37 5.25 6.31
CA GLY A 224 0.72 6.02 7.37
C GLY A 224 1.55 6.08 8.66
N ALA A 225 2.86 5.88 8.56
CA ALA A 225 3.80 5.97 9.66
C ALA A 225 4.27 7.42 9.88
N PRO A 226 4.70 7.80 11.09
CA PRO A 226 5.31 9.11 11.33
C PRO A 226 6.74 9.15 10.77
N VAL A 227 7.18 10.32 10.33
CA VAL A 227 8.60 10.56 10.01
C VAL A 227 9.32 10.92 11.31
N ARG A 228 10.29 10.11 11.72
CA ARG A 228 11.07 10.31 12.97
C ARG A 228 12.49 9.77 12.81
N SER A 229 13.39 10.21 13.68
CA SER A 229 14.69 9.55 13.82
C SER A 229 14.53 8.17 14.46
N ASP A 230 15.35 7.22 14.02
CA ASP A 230 15.46 5.89 14.61
C ASP A 230 16.77 5.79 15.41
N SER A 231 16.65 5.49 16.70
CA SER A 231 17.80 5.31 17.60
C SER A 231 18.38 3.89 17.57
N GLY A 232 17.81 3.00 16.75
CA GLY A 232 18.18 1.58 16.71
C GLY A 232 17.54 0.75 17.83
N GLN A 233 17.63 -0.57 17.70
CA GLN A 233 17.01 -1.52 18.63
C GLN A 233 17.66 -1.46 20.03
N PRO A 234 16.90 -1.76 21.10
CA PRO A 234 17.50 -1.98 22.41
C PRO A 234 18.59 -3.06 22.36
N ALA A 235 19.70 -2.85 23.07
CA ALA A 235 20.84 -3.77 23.07
C ALA A 235 20.46 -5.21 23.47
N SER A 236 19.51 -5.38 24.40
CA SER A 236 19.00 -6.69 24.82
C SER A 236 18.42 -7.50 23.66
N ILE A 237 17.71 -6.82 22.75
CA ILE A 237 17.06 -7.44 21.59
C ILE A 237 18.08 -7.66 20.47
N ALA A 238 18.96 -6.68 20.22
CA ALA A 238 20.00 -6.76 19.19
C ALA A 238 20.99 -7.91 19.43
N LEU A 239 21.24 -8.27 20.70
CA LEU A 239 22.12 -9.37 21.07
C LEU A 239 21.42 -10.74 21.09
N ASN A 240 20.13 -10.82 20.76
CA ASN A 240 19.34 -12.07 20.79
C ASN A 240 19.43 -12.83 22.13
N GLY A 241 19.53 -12.11 23.25
CA GLY A 241 19.71 -12.71 24.57
C GLY A 241 21.11 -13.28 24.83
N ALA A 242 22.07 -13.09 23.92
CA ALA A 242 23.47 -13.22 24.28
C ALA A 242 23.77 -12.17 25.36
N PRO A 243 24.45 -12.54 26.47
CA PRO A 243 24.93 -11.53 27.38
C PRO A 243 25.75 -10.54 26.56
N ALA A 244 25.50 -9.24 26.74
CA ALA A 244 26.42 -8.23 26.25
C ALA A 244 27.82 -8.71 26.64
N PRO A 245 28.81 -8.70 25.72
CA PRO A 245 30.16 -9.05 26.11
C PRO A 245 30.42 -8.25 27.37
N ALA A 246 30.69 -8.96 28.47
CA ALA A 246 31.09 -8.35 29.69
C ALA A 246 32.44 -7.73 29.37
N TRP A 247 32.41 -6.55 28.78
CA TRP A 247 33.24 -5.48 29.27
C TRP A 247 32.66 -5.30 30.66
N SER A 248 33.11 -6.19 31.56
CA SER A 248 33.11 -5.94 32.97
C SER A 248 33.43 -4.46 33.08
N ASN A 249 32.73 -3.78 33.98
CA ASN A 249 33.40 -2.73 34.71
C ASN A 249 34.73 -3.34 35.15
N SER A 250 35.79 -3.17 34.34
CA SER A 250 37.14 -3.17 34.82
C SER A 250 37.02 -2.10 35.87
N ALA A 251 36.97 -2.57 37.11
CA ALA A 251 37.08 -1.77 38.30
C ALA A 251 37.96 -0.59 37.94
N ALA A 252 37.47 0.63 38.24
CA ALA A 252 38.21 1.88 38.11
C ALA A 252 39.69 1.54 38.10
N ALA A 253 40.30 1.57 36.91
CA ALA A 253 41.70 1.27 36.79
C ALA A 253 42.33 2.20 37.81
N GLU A 254 42.94 1.63 38.85
CA GLU A 254 43.85 2.42 39.67
C GLU A 254 44.76 3.17 38.69
N PRO A 255 45.14 4.43 38.95
CA PRO A 255 45.93 5.20 38.01
C PRO A 255 47.29 4.53 37.89
N VAL A 256 47.38 3.55 36.99
CA VAL A 256 48.62 2.91 36.61
C VAL A 256 49.31 3.95 35.76
N GLY A 257 50.25 4.65 36.39
CA GLY A 257 51.38 5.38 35.83
C GLY A 257 51.12 6.17 34.54
N GLU A 258 51.32 7.49 34.63
CA GLU A 258 51.70 8.38 33.54
C GLU A 258 52.17 7.60 32.29
N LEU A 259 51.32 7.55 31.26
CA LEU A 259 51.71 7.00 29.98
C LEU A 259 52.98 7.74 29.54
N PRO A 260 54.05 7.04 29.11
CA PRO A 260 55.19 7.72 28.52
C PRO A 260 54.67 8.57 27.34
N PRO A 261 55.17 9.80 27.16
CA PRO A 261 54.69 10.66 26.10
C PRO A 261 54.82 9.92 24.78
N LEU A 262 53.72 9.84 24.03
CA LEU A 262 53.81 9.50 22.62
C LEU A 262 54.72 10.57 22.00
N GLU A 263 55.93 10.17 21.65
CA GLU A 263 56.78 10.94 20.75
C GLU A 263 55.96 11.16 19.47
N GLN A 264 55.44 12.37 19.33
CA GLN A 264 54.96 12.85 18.06
C GLN A 264 56.11 12.68 17.08
N PRO A 265 55.99 11.85 16.03
CA PRO A 265 56.97 11.90 14.97
C PRO A 265 57.00 13.35 14.48
N ALA A 266 58.20 13.94 14.52
CA ALA A 266 58.44 15.29 14.05
C ALA A 266 57.72 15.48 12.69
N PRO A 267 57.13 16.65 12.43
CA PRO A 267 56.48 16.88 11.15
C PRO A 267 57.50 16.60 10.06
N ALA A 268 57.29 15.53 9.31
CA ALA A 268 58.02 15.29 8.08
C ALA A 268 57.79 16.55 7.25
N SER A 269 58.86 17.31 7.03
CA SER A 269 58.86 18.43 6.12
C SER A 269 58.55 17.86 4.74
N TYR A 270 57.26 17.86 4.37
CA TYR A 270 56.87 17.70 2.99
C TYR A 270 57.46 18.89 2.24
N SER A 271 58.57 18.66 1.55
CA SER A 271 59.02 19.58 0.52
C SER A 271 57.92 19.59 -0.53
N TYR A 272 57.19 20.68 -0.60
CA TYR A 272 56.33 20.99 -1.74
C TYR A 272 57.25 20.98 -2.97
N SER A 273 57.16 19.94 -3.80
CA SER A 273 57.69 20.08 -5.15
C SER A 273 56.87 21.16 -5.83
N SER A 274 57.53 22.19 -6.33
CA SER A 274 56.91 23.22 -7.15
C SER A 274 56.05 22.59 -8.25
N PRO A 275 54.94 23.22 -8.66
CA PRO A 275 54.13 22.70 -9.75
C PRO A 275 55.01 22.58 -10.98
N VAL A 276 55.02 21.39 -11.60
CA VAL A 276 55.62 21.21 -12.92
C VAL A 276 54.83 22.08 -13.89
N GLU A 277 55.51 23.04 -14.48
CA GLU A 277 54.98 23.92 -15.51
C GLU A 277 54.68 23.08 -16.75
N SER A 278 53.40 22.91 -17.06
CA SER A 278 52.94 22.24 -18.28
C SER A 278 53.42 23.01 -19.51
N PRO A 279 53.89 22.33 -20.57
CA PRO A 279 54.30 23.02 -21.79
C PRO A 279 53.11 23.76 -22.43
N PRO A 280 53.34 24.90 -23.10
CA PRO A 280 52.28 25.72 -23.65
C PRO A 280 51.53 24.96 -24.75
N VAL A 281 50.23 24.79 -24.57
CA VAL A 281 49.34 24.33 -25.63
C VAL A 281 49.23 25.45 -26.65
N ALA A 282 49.72 25.20 -27.87
CA ALA A 282 49.53 26.08 -29.01
C ALA A 282 48.02 26.28 -29.26
N GLN A 283 47.56 27.52 -29.11
CA GLN A 283 46.18 27.89 -29.42
C GLN A 283 45.99 27.83 -30.95
N ALA A 284 45.15 26.92 -31.41
CA ALA A 284 44.56 27.01 -32.74
C ALA A 284 43.68 28.28 -32.81
N PRO A 285 43.62 28.99 -33.94
CA PRO A 285 42.85 30.22 -34.03
C PRO A 285 41.36 29.89 -33.90
N VAL A 286 40.76 30.33 -32.79
CA VAL A 286 39.31 30.33 -32.61
C VAL A 286 38.77 31.50 -33.42
N GLU A 287 38.07 31.17 -34.50
CA GLU A 287 37.27 32.12 -35.26
C GLU A 287 36.20 32.68 -34.33
N THR A 288 36.36 33.94 -33.91
CA THR A 288 35.40 34.64 -33.06
C THR A 288 34.11 34.89 -33.82
N ALA A 289 33.20 33.93 -33.79
CA ALA A 289 31.79 34.22 -34.01
C ALA A 289 31.34 35.14 -32.87
N ARG A 290 31.03 36.40 -33.21
CA ARG A 290 30.42 37.37 -32.30
C ARG A 290 29.12 36.79 -31.77
N VAL A 291 29.14 36.26 -30.55
CA VAL A 291 27.92 36.03 -29.79
C VAL A 291 27.55 37.36 -29.18
N SER A 292 26.57 38.05 -29.79
CA SER A 292 25.94 39.22 -29.20
C SER A 292 25.45 38.84 -27.81
N SER A 293 25.92 39.56 -26.79
CA SER A 293 25.40 39.49 -25.44
C SER A 293 23.91 39.83 -25.47
N VAL A 294 23.05 38.83 -25.35
CA VAL A 294 21.63 39.04 -25.15
C VAL A 294 21.46 39.52 -23.72
N ASN A 295 21.05 40.78 -23.56
CA ASN A 295 20.72 41.37 -22.28
C ASN A 295 19.51 40.61 -21.72
N PHE A 296 19.68 39.90 -20.61
CA PHE A 296 18.63 39.08 -19.98
C PHE A 296 17.44 39.92 -19.46
N ALA A 297 17.54 41.26 -19.51
CA ALA A 297 16.48 42.22 -19.21
C ALA A 297 15.52 42.48 -20.39
N ASP A 298 15.89 42.17 -21.63
CA ASP A 298 15.06 42.42 -22.83
C ASP A 298 14.08 41.27 -23.14
N ALA A 299 14.17 40.15 -22.41
CA ALA A 299 13.27 39.00 -22.56
C ALA A 299 11.89 39.18 -21.88
N PHE A 300 11.69 40.30 -21.16
CA PHE A 300 10.45 40.63 -20.45
C PHE A 300 9.83 41.97 -20.87
N SER A 301 10.26 42.56 -22.00
CA SER A 301 9.54 43.68 -22.59
C SER A 301 8.35 43.17 -23.39
N GLU A 302 7.15 43.53 -22.93
CA GLU A 302 5.88 43.25 -23.59
C GLU A 302 5.92 43.68 -25.07
N PRO A 303 5.52 42.83 -26.03
CA PRO A 303 5.10 43.32 -27.32
C PRO A 303 3.71 43.96 -27.16
N ALA A 304 3.59 45.17 -27.70
CA ALA A 304 2.36 45.91 -27.84
C ALA A 304 1.25 45.06 -28.46
N ALA A 305 0.03 45.31 -27.99
CA ALA A 305 -1.22 44.68 -28.40
C ALA A 305 -1.34 44.54 -29.92
N ASP A 306 -1.31 43.30 -30.40
CA ASP A 306 -1.90 42.92 -31.68
C ASP A 306 -3.34 42.49 -31.36
N GLU A 307 -4.31 43.33 -31.75
CA GLU A 307 -5.73 43.11 -31.54
C GLU A 307 -6.21 41.94 -32.42
N SER A 308 -6.04 40.70 -31.95
CA SER A 308 -6.86 39.60 -32.44
C SER A 308 -8.19 39.62 -31.69
N GLU A 309 -9.19 40.28 -32.28
CA GLU A 309 -10.57 40.32 -31.81
C GLU A 309 -11.12 38.88 -31.67
N PHE A 310 -11.30 38.42 -30.43
CA PHE A 310 -11.90 37.12 -30.16
C PHE A 310 -13.40 37.20 -30.44
N VAL A 311 -13.80 36.94 -31.69
CA VAL A 311 -15.21 36.85 -32.08
C VAL A 311 -15.81 35.59 -31.45
N SER A 312 -16.34 35.76 -30.25
CA SER A 312 -17.14 34.76 -29.55
C SER A 312 -18.52 34.71 -30.19
N ARG A 313 -18.71 33.93 -31.26
CA ARG A 313 -20.06 33.53 -31.69
C ARG A 313 -20.46 32.32 -30.85
N PRO A 314 -21.37 32.44 -29.86
CA PRO A 314 -21.89 31.27 -29.20
C PRO A 314 -22.68 30.45 -30.22
N VAL A 315 -22.15 29.29 -30.59
CA VAL A 315 -22.94 28.27 -31.28
C VAL A 315 -23.90 27.69 -30.25
N VAL A 316 -25.09 28.28 -30.16
CA VAL A 316 -26.22 27.71 -29.43
C VAL A 316 -26.75 26.56 -30.27
N GLN A 317 -26.26 25.34 -30.03
CA GLN A 317 -26.99 24.15 -30.44
C GLN A 317 -28.17 23.96 -29.48
N PRO A 318 -29.42 23.94 -29.96
CA PRO A 318 -30.54 23.54 -29.13
C PRO A 318 -30.37 22.06 -28.78
N ALA A 319 -30.07 21.78 -27.51
CA ALA A 319 -30.13 20.43 -26.97
C ALA A 319 -31.57 19.91 -27.15
N PRO A 320 -31.78 18.65 -27.61
CA PRO A 320 -33.12 18.10 -27.69
C PRO A 320 -33.72 18.10 -26.28
N ALA A 321 -34.89 18.73 -26.16
CA ALA A 321 -35.64 18.81 -24.92
C ALA A 321 -35.85 17.39 -24.37
N ARG A 322 -35.14 17.08 -23.27
CA ARG A 322 -35.42 15.90 -22.47
C ARG A 322 -36.82 16.08 -21.93
N ARG A 323 -37.79 15.35 -22.50
CA ARG A 323 -39.12 15.22 -21.91
C ARG A 323 -38.92 14.78 -20.47
N VAL A 324 -39.22 15.68 -19.54
CA VAL A 324 -39.45 15.32 -18.14
C VAL A 324 -40.74 14.49 -18.17
N ALA A 325 -40.59 13.18 -18.29
CA ALA A 325 -41.65 12.26 -17.91
C ALA A 325 -41.93 12.54 -16.44
N GLY A 326 -43.17 12.93 -16.16
CA GLY A 326 -43.58 13.40 -14.84
C GLY A 326 -43.24 12.43 -13.73
N ASP A 327 -43.10 13.00 -12.54
CA ASP A 327 -43.17 12.30 -11.27
C ASP A 327 -44.44 11.43 -11.21
N GLN A 328 -44.30 10.18 -11.61
CA GLN A 328 -45.08 9.09 -11.05
C GLN A 328 -44.13 8.27 -10.18
N PRO A 329 -44.47 8.00 -8.91
CA PRO A 329 -43.72 7.07 -8.11
C PRO A 329 -43.90 5.68 -8.73
N ALA A 330 -42.98 5.32 -9.63
CA ALA A 330 -42.88 3.96 -10.13
C ALA A 330 -42.33 3.11 -8.98
N ASP A 331 -43.25 2.39 -8.33
CA ASP A 331 -42.95 1.20 -7.53
C ASP A 331 -42.06 0.29 -8.38
N ARG A 332 -40.74 0.40 -8.19
CA ARG A 332 -39.82 -0.61 -8.67
C ARG A 332 -40.08 -1.83 -7.79
N PRO A 333 -40.55 -2.97 -8.34
CA PRO A 333 -40.64 -4.17 -7.53
C PRO A 333 -39.22 -4.46 -7.05
N LYS A 334 -39.03 -4.34 -5.73
CA LYS A 334 -37.90 -4.97 -5.04
C LYS A 334 -37.97 -6.41 -5.47
N ALA A 335 -36.98 -6.87 -6.22
CA ALA A 335 -36.95 -8.25 -6.65
C ALA A 335 -36.87 -9.11 -5.38
N HIS A 336 -38.01 -9.69 -5.00
CA HIS A 336 -38.09 -10.69 -3.97
C HIS A 336 -37.32 -11.90 -4.50
N PHE A 337 -36.07 -12.03 -4.09
CA PHE A 337 -35.28 -13.24 -4.30
C PHE A 337 -35.06 -13.93 -2.96
N ALA A 338 -36.14 -14.45 -2.41
CA ALA A 338 -36.11 -15.60 -1.52
C ALA A 338 -37.54 -16.13 -1.40
N ALA A 339 -37.84 -17.23 -2.09
CA ALA A 339 -38.66 -18.33 -1.58
C ALA A 339 -38.73 -19.42 -2.66
N ASP A 340 -38.46 -20.66 -2.23
CA ASP A 340 -38.73 -21.94 -2.87
C ASP A 340 -38.24 -22.16 -4.30
N LYS A 341 -37.11 -22.84 -4.44
CA LYS A 341 -36.71 -23.43 -5.73
C LYS A 341 -36.57 -24.94 -5.63
N SER A 342 -37.35 -25.61 -6.48
CA SER A 342 -37.16 -27.01 -6.79
C SER A 342 -35.78 -27.21 -7.47
N PRO A 343 -35.08 -28.34 -7.25
CA PRO A 343 -33.74 -28.58 -7.80
C PRO A 343 -33.62 -28.46 -9.32
N LYS A 344 -34.74 -28.55 -10.06
CA LYS A 344 -34.79 -28.50 -11.53
C LYS A 344 -34.56 -27.12 -12.14
N ASP A 345 -34.70 -26.03 -11.37
CA ASP A 345 -34.59 -24.66 -11.90
C ASP A 345 -33.20 -24.02 -11.68
N CYS A 346 -32.33 -24.68 -10.91
CA CYS A 346 -30.99 -24.22 -10.54
C CYS A 346 -29.92 -24.56 -11.60
N THR A 347 -30.13 -24.08 -12.82
CA THR A 347 -29.31 -24.42 -14.01
C THR A 347 -28.06 -23.56 -14.20
N HIS A 348 -27.88 -22.51 -13.39
CA HIS A 348 -26.82 -21.51 -13.58
C HIS A 348 -26.00 -21.24 -12.31
N LEU A 349 -24.74 -20.88 -12.54
CA LEU A 349 -23.79 -20.43 -11.53
C LEU A 349 -23.29 -19.03 -11.89
N VAL A 350 -22.82 -18.33 -10.87
CA VAL A 350 -22.25 -16.99 -11.00
C VAL A 350 -20.83 -17.01 -10.44
N GLN A 351 -19.83 -16.97 -11.33
CA GLN A 351 -18.43 -16.83 -10.95
C GLN A 351 -18.14 -15.39 -10.51
N LEU A 352 -17.64 -15.25 -9.28
CA LEU A 352 -17.33 -13.97 -8.65
C LEU A 352 -15.82 -13.65 -8.65
N GLY A 353 -14.95 -14.66 -8.79
CA GLY A 353 -13.51 -14.44 -8.82
C GLY A 353 -12.69 -15.70 -9.05
N SER A 354 -11.39 -15.54 -9.32
CA SER A 354 -10.39 -16.60 -9.42
C SER A 354 -9.19 -16.24 -8.56
N PHE A 355 -8.73 -17.15 -7.70
CA PHE A 355 -7.67 -16.89 -6.72
C PHE A 355 -6.52 -17.88 -6.88
N SER A 356 -5.31 -17.47 -6.49
CA SER A 356 -4.09 -18.29 -6.58
C SER A 356 -3.98 -19.37 -5.49
N SER A 357 -4.92 -19.44 -4.55
CA SER A 357 -4.97 -20.50 -3.53
C SER A 357 -6.39 -20.77 -3.05
N GLU A 358 -6.64 -21.98 -2.55
CA GLU A 358 -7.93 -22.38 -2.00
C GLU A 358 -8.30 -21.56 -0.74
N SER A 359 -7.31 -21.25 0.10
CA SER A 359 -7.51 -20.45 1.31
C SER A 359 -7.91 -19.01 0.96
N ASN A 360 -7.30 -18.42 -0.08
CA ASN A 360 -7.70 -17.11 -0.61
C ASN A 360 -9.12 -17.14 -1.19
N ALA A 361 -9.49 -18.19 -1.92
CA ALA A 361 -10.84 -18.38 -2.45
C ALA A 361 -11.90 -18.44 -1.32
N LYS A 362 -11.64 -19.21 -0.26
CA LYS A 362 -12.51 -19.29 0.93
C LYS A 362 -12.64 -17.96 1.67
N ARG A 363 -11.54 -17.21 1.82
CA ARG A 363 -11.57 -15.86 2.42
C ARG A 363 -12.34 -14.87 1.55
N ALA A 364 -12.15 -14.91 0.24
CA ALA A 364 -12.83 -14.04 -0.70
C ALA A 364 -14.35 -14.21 -0.68
N TRP A 365 -14.85 -15.45 -0.48
CA TRP A 365 -16.29 -15.68 -0.31
C TRP A 365 -16.90 -14.86 0.83
N LYS A 366 -16.23 -14.78 1.99
CA LYS A 366 -16.70 -13.95 3.11
C LYS A 366 -16.74 -12.47 2.74
N ILE A 367 -15.77 -11.99 1.96
CA ILE A 367 -15.73 -10.61 1.45
C ILE A 367 -16.89 -10.36 0.48
N PHE A 368 -17.19 -11.31 -0.41
CA PHE A 368 -18.32 -11.21 -1.33
C PHE A 368 -19.66 -11.17 -0.59
N GLN A 369 -19.85 -12.00 0.44
CA GLN A 369 -21.05 -11.98 1.29
C GLN A 369 -21.19 -10.71 2.13
N ALA A 370 -20.08 -10.07 2.51
CA ALA A 370 -20.11 -8.79 3.21
C ALA A 370 -20.55 -7.64 2.27
N ARG A 371 -20.13 -7.69 1.01
CA ARG A 371 -20.45 -6.67 -0.01
C ARG A 371 -21.81 -6.90 -0.69
N ASN A 372 -22.28 -8.14 -0.73
CA ASN A 372 -23.53 -8.55 -1.35
C ASN A 372 -24.25 -9.49 -0.37
N PRO A 373 -25.02 -8.95 0.59
CA PRO A 373 -25.73 -9.75 1.59
C PRO A 373 -26.63 -10.84 0.99
N GLU A 374 -27.13 -10.62 -0.23
CA GLU A 374 -27.91 -11.60 -1.01
C GLU A 374 -27.16 -12.93 -1.26
N LEU A 375 -25.82 -12.94 -1.25
CA LEU A 375 -25.00 -14.14 -1.44
C LEU A 375 -25.03 -15.11 -0.26
N ARG A 376 -25.58 -14.71 0.90
CA ARG A 376 -25.69 -15.59 2.07
C ARG A 376 -26.68 -16.73 1.87
N ASN A 377 -27.59 -16.58 0.91
CA ASN A 377 -28.63 -17.56 0.60
C ASN A 377 -28.20 -18.56 -0.49
N TYR A 378 -26.95 -18.50 -0.95
CA TYR A 378 -26.44 -19.31 -2.04
C TYR A 378 -25.23 -20.13 -1.61
N GLU A 379 -25.02 -21.26 -2.29
CA GLU A 379 -23.93 -22.18 -1.99
C GLU A 379 -22.62 -21.71 -2.62
N LEU A 380 -21.53 -21.80 -1.85
CA LEU A 380 -20.16 -21.57 -2.32
C LEU A 380 -19.68 -22.79 -3.11
N GLN A 381 -19.36 -22.60 -4.38
CA GLN A 381 -18.67 -23.59 -5.20
C GLN A 381 -17.26 -23.11 -5.54
N ILE A 382 -16.25 -23.86 -5.09
CA ILE A 382 -14.85 -23.63 -5.46
C ILE A 382 -14.42 -24.67 -6.49
N THR A 383 -14.06 -24.21 -7.68
CA THR A 383 -13.62 -25.08 -8.79
C THR A 383 -12.14 -24.84 -9.10
N PRO A 384 -11.26 -25.85 -8.97
CA PRO A 384 -9.86 -25.71 -9.36
C PRO A 384 -9.74 -25.64 -10.89
N ALA A 385 -8.85 -24.79 -11.39
CA ALA A 385 -8.62 -24.60 -12.81
C ALA A 385 -7.16 -24.28 -13.12
N VAL A 386 -6.65 -24.78 -14.24
CA VAL A 386 -5.33 -24.42 -14.79
C VAL A 386 -5.53 -23.53 -15.99
N VAL A 387 -4.99 -22.31 -15.94
CA VAL A 387 -5.05 -21.35 -17.03
C VAL A 387 -3.63 -20.94 -17.37
N ARG A 388 -3.18 -21.23 -18.60
CA ARG A 388 -1.81 -20.91 -19.07
C ARG A 388 -0.70 -21.43 -18.13
N GLY A 389 -0.86 -22.66 -17.63
CA GLY A 389 0.12 -23.31 -16.74
C GLY A 389 0.07 -22.89 -15.27
N LYS A 390 -0.80 -21.93 -14.88
CA LYS A 390 -0.97 -21.49 -13.48
C LYS A 390 -2.25 -22.05 -12.86
N ASN A 391 -2.16 -22.45 -11.58
CA ASN A 391 -3.29 -22.99 -10.81
C ASN A 391 -4.15 -21.87 -10.22
N TYR A 392 -5.46 -22.00 -10.36
CA TYR A 392 -6.47 -21.08 -9.84
C TYR A 392 -7.61 -21.83 -9.16
N TRP A 393 -8.22 -21.17 -8.18
CA TRP A 393 -9.42 -21.61 -7.48
C TRP A 393 -10.52 -20.60 -7.75
N ARG A 394 -11.49 -21.00 -8.57
CA ARG A 394 -12.61 -20.16 -9.00
C ARG A 394 -13.73 -20.21 -7.98
N VAL A 395 -14.15 -19.05 -7.52
CA VAL A 395 -15.24 -18.88 -6.56
C VAL A 395 -16.51 -18.57 -7.34
N ALA A 396 -17.51 -19.43 -7.22
CA ALA A 396 -18.83 -19.23 -7.79
C ALA A 396 -19.92 -19.41 -6.75
N ALA A 397 -21.03 -18.70 -6.94
CA ALA A 397 -22.28 -18.95 -6.24
C ALA A 397 -23.14 -19.88 -7.10
N ALA A 398 -23.64 -20.97 -6.53
CA ALA A 398 -24.54 -21.92 -7.19
C ALA A 398 -26.01 -21.70 -6.80
N GLY A 399 -26.94 -22.31 -7.55
CA GLY A 399 -28.38 -22.29 -7.23
C GLY A 399 -29.21 -21.22 -7.95
N PHE A 400 -28.75 -20.74 -9.12
CA PHE A 400 -29.47 -19.71 -9.88
C PHE A 400 -30.26 -20.29 -11.04
N ASP A 401 -31.41 -19.68 -11.33
CA ASP A 401 -31.97 -19.73 -12.68
C ASP A 401 -31.28 -18.68 -13.56
N LYS A 402 -31.45 -18.79 -14.88
CA LYS A 402 -30.79 -17.90 -15.86
C LYS A 402 -31.02 -16.40 -15.56
N ARG A 403 -32.25 -16.01 -15.21
CA ARG A 403 -32.61 -14.60 -14.99
C ARG A 403 -32.02 -14.08 -13.68
N ALA A 404 -32.09 -14.89 -12.61
CA ALA A 404 -31.48 -14.54 -11.33
C ALA A 404 -29.94 -14.45 -11.42
N ALA A 405 -29.29 -15.36 -12.16
CA ALA A 405 -27.84 -15.34 -12.36
C ALA A 405 -27.38 -14.04 -13.06
N ILE A 406 -28.10 -13.64 -14.12
CA ILE A 406 -27.81 -12.39 -14.84
C ILE A 406 -28.08 -11.17 -13.94
N GLY A 407 -29.19 -11.17 -13.20
CA GLY A 407 -29.56 -10.07 -12.30
C GLY A 407 -28.53 -9.84 -11.19
N LEU A 408 -28.10 -10.92 -10.52
CA LEU A 408 -27.03 -10.84 -9.53
C LEU A 408 -25.73 -10.34 -10.17
N CYS A 409 -25.40 -10.84 -11.36
CA CYS A 409 -24.16 -10.46 -12.01
C CYS A 409 -24.11 -8.99 -12.40
N SER A 410 -25.23 -8.43 -12.89
CA SER A 410 -25.38 -7.01 -13.16
C SER A 410 -25.28 -6.15 -11.89
N SER A 411 -25.83 -6.63 -10.77
CA SER A 411 -25.72 -5.98 -9.45
C SER A 411 -24.27 -5.96 -8.94
N VAL A 412 -23.55 -7.08 -9.08
CA VAL A 412 -22.13 -7.16 -8.68
C VAL A 412 -21.27 -6.24 -9.56
N LYS A 413 -21.53 -6.19 -10.88
CA LYS A 413 -20.82 -5.31 -11.82
C LYS A 413 -21.07 -3.83 -11.55
N SER A 414 -22.30 -3.42 -11.22
CA SER A 414 -22.61 -2.01 -10.92
C SER A 414 -21.91 -1.50 -9.66
N ARG A 415 -21.51 -2.41 -8.76
CA ARG A 415 -20.70 -2.12 -7.56
C ARG A 415 -19.19 -2.26 -7.81
N GLY A 416 -18.76 -2.39 -9.07
CA GLY A 416 -17.36 -2.49 -9.47
C GLY A 416 -16.73 -3.88 -9.30
N GLY A 417 -17.53 -4.93 -9.12
CA GLY A 417 -17.05 -6.31 -8.99
C GLY A 417 -16.98 -7.06 -10.33
N GLY A 418 -15.99 -7.93 -10.48
CA GLY A 418 -15.94 -8.88 -11.59
C GLY A 418 -17.01 -9.96 -11.43
N CYS A 419 -17.76 -10.25 -12.49
CA CYS A 419 -18.78 -11.29 -12.44
C CYS A 419 -19.03 -11.93 -13.81
N PHE A 420 -19.23 -13.25 -13.83
CA PHE A 420 -19.59 -14.03 -15.00
C PHE A 420 -20.65 -15.10 -14.68
N ALA A 421 -21.82 -15.03 -15.31
CA ALA A 421 -22.88 -16.04 -15.18
C ALA A 421 -22.76 -17.11 -16.28
N TYR A 422 -22.88 -18.39 -15.91
CA TYR A 422 -22.75 -19.53 -16.83
C TYR A 422 -23.68 -20.68 -16.44
N SER A 423 -23.98 -21.57 -17.40
CA SER A 423 -24.77 -22.77 -17.15
C SER A 423 -23.95 -23.82 -16.40
N ALA A 424 -24.57 -24.53 -15.47
CA ALA A 424 -23.96 -25.61 -14.69
C ALA A 424 -23.41 -26.75 -15.57
N ASP A 425 -24.03 -26.98 -16.72
CA ASP A 425 -23.62 -28.02 -17.67
C ASP A 425 -22.38 -27.61 -18.50
N ARG A 426 -22.00 -26.33 -18.46
CA ARG A 426 -20.85 -25.82 -19.19
C ARG A 426 -19.66 -25.61 -18.25
N GLN A 427 -18.73 -26.56 -18.28
CA GLN A 427 -17.44 -26.38 -17.62
C GLN A 427 -16.66 -25.22 -18.24
N LEU A 428 -16.05 -24.40 -17.39
CA LEU A 428 -15.27 -23.27 -17.84
C LEU A 428 -13.88 -23.73 -18.32
N PRO A 429 -13.25 -23.02 -19.27
CA PRO A 429 -11.93 -23.40 -19.78
C PRO A 429 -10.90 -23.56 -18.67
N GLY A 430 -10.14 -24.66 -18.73
CA GLY A 430 -9.08 -24.97 -17.77
C GLY A 430 -9.58 -25.62 -16.47
N THR A 431 -10.88 -25.87 -16.30
CA THR A 431 -11.41 -26.57 -15.11
C THR A 431 -10.77 -27.95 -14.97
N LEU A 432 -10.22 -28.25 -13.80
CA LEU A 432 -9.72 -29.58 -13.49
C LEU A 432 -10.92 -30.50 -13.14
N PRO A 433 -10.90 -31.77 -13.59
CA PRO A 433 -11.93 -32.72 -13.20
C PRO A 433 -11.96 -32.86 -11.68
N ALA A 434 -13.17 -32.98 -11.11
CA ALA A 434 -13.33 -33.23 -9.69
C ALA A 434 -12.52 -34.48 -9.31
N LYS A 435 -11.82 -34.45 -8.17
CA LYS A 435 -11.11 -35.63 -7.62
C LYS A 435 -12.14 -36.75 -7.46
N GLY A 436 -12.21 -37.66 -8.44
CA GLY A 436 -13.17 -38.77 -8.45
C GLY A 436 -13.64 -39.27 -9.84
N SER A 437 -13.53 -38.49 -10.92
CA SER A 437 -13.96 -38.96 -12.26
C SER A 437 -12.77 -39.29 -13.16
N ALA A 438 -12.16 -40.45 -12.97
CA ALA A 438 -11.28 -41.07 -13.95
C ALA A 438 -12.14 -41.64 -15.10
N GLY A 439 -12.24 -40.89 -16.20
CA GLY A 439 -12.72 -41.35 -17.50
C GLY A 439 -11.61 -41.15 -18.54
N PRO A 440 -11.46 -42.05 -19.53
CA PRO A 440 -10.23 -42.20 -20.30
C PRO A 440 -9.93 -40.94 -21.13
N MET A 441 -8.68 -40.47 -21.01
CA MET A 441 -8.13 -39.41 -21.86
C MET A 441 -8.05 -39.90 -23.31
N MET A 442 -8.92 -39.37 -24.17
CA MET A 442 -8.69 -39.41 -25.61
C MET A 442 -7.63 -38.36 -25.95
N ALA A 443 -6.47 -38.84 -26.41
CA ALA A 443 -5.41 -38.02 -26.98
C ALA A 443 -5.95 -37.22 -28.17
N ARG A 444 -5.74 -35.90 -28.15
CA ARG A 444 -5.98 -35.03 -29.31
C ARG A 444 -4.84 -35.21 -30.31
N ARG A 445 -5.20 -35.46 -31.58
CA ARG A 445 -4.33 -35.16 -32.73
C ARG A 445 -4.38 -33.68 -33.06
#